data_AF-A0A2D6JGY8-F1
#
_entry.id   AF-A0A2D6JGY8-F1
#
_cell.length_a   1.000
_cell.length_b   1.000
_cell.length_c   1.000
_cell.angle_alpha   90.00
_cell.angle_beta   90.00
_cell.angle_gamma   90.00
#
_symmetry.space_group_name_H-M   'P 1'
#
loop_
_entity.id
_entity.type
_entity.pdbx_description
1 polymer ?
#
loop_
_entity_poly.entity_id
_entity_poly.type
_entity_poly.pdbx_seq_one_letter_code
_entity_poly.pdbx_strand_id
1 'polypeptide(L)'
;MFIARLLIVSLMLLSPLVGSAQSDLRVRDIGVIGLFSHDIFTWDHKEKINLENGVLDLSTIFEYDGGSRWQKGGNPKNEENAPVYTFTMELVEYYLWKSESLDPVQARKETVKYFIAQVIESYQRLTDEVYFFEANSESANNVEQASLRAMHDILPGWIKLFRDGEVEDYKVTGFWGRKKRLNQWEMQQSISAFNGDYDEEYKNINIIIKKINLKKIDRAFIEDFSPYKQEDMLEELKLFGERKIRFTDLSFGHHLTDLLNKSLDSRKSEWLPRNPQQIDSVLIGLQ
;
A
#
# COMPACT_ATOMS: atom_id res chain seq x y z
N MET A 1 13.11 22.32 -71.11
CA MET A 1 14.00 21.34 -70.46
C MET A 1 13.93 21.59 -68.96
N PHE A 2 13.72 20.53 -68.14
CA PHE A 2 13.50 20.51 -66.67
C PHE A 2 12.14 21.05 -66.20
N ILE A 3 11.15 20.27 -65.70
CA ILE A 3 11.08 19.16 -64.72
C ILE A 3 11.60 19.53 -63.33
N ALA A 4 10.68 19.69 -62.36
CA ALA A 4 10.65 19.02 -61.04
C ALA A 4 9.73 19.81 -60.09
N ARG A 5 8.48 19.34 -59.88
CA ARG A 5 8.06 18.61 -58.67
C ARG A 5 8.25 19.41 -57.37
N LEU A 6 7.23 20.21 -57.01
CA LEU A 6 7.03 20.63 -55.63
C LEU A 6 6.50 19.43 -54.85
N LEU A 7 7.39 18.77 -54.12
CA LEU A 7 7.06 17.67 -53.23
C LEU A 7 6.42 18.28 -51.97
N ILE A 8 5.12 18.03 -51.79
CA ILE A 8 4.43 18.22 -50.51
C ILE A 8 5.08 17.24 -49.54
N VAL A 9 6.00 17.72 -48.71
CA VAL A 9 6.48 16.98 -47.55
C VAL A 9 5.35 17.02 -46.52
N SER A 10 4.48 16.02 -46.61
CA SER A 10 3.57 15.64 -45.54
C SER A 10 4.42 15.24 -44.34
N LEU A 11 4.65 16.20 -43.44
CA LEU A 11 5.27 15.96 -42.15
C LEU A 11 4.24 15.21 -41.31
N MET A 12 4.17 13.89 -41.51
CA MET A 12 3.45 13.00 -40.61
C MET A 12 4.06 13.20 -39.21
N LEU A 13 3.27 13.85 -38.37
CA LEU A 13 3.38 13.84 -36.92
C LEU A 13 3.34 12.38 -36.46
N LEU A 14 4.48 11.71 -36.49
CA LEU A 14 4.74 10.54 -35.66
C LEU A 14 4.98 11.07 -34.26
N SER A 15 3.90 11.49 -33.60
CA SER A 15 3.88 11.50 -32.14
C SER A 15 4.13 10.04 -31.75
N PRO A 16 5.24 9.70 -31.07
CA PRO A 16 5.32 8.40 -30.45
C PRO A 16 4.09 8.31 -29.54
N LEU A 17 3.26 7.28 -29.78
CA LEU A 17 2.35 6.80 -28.76
C LEU A 17 3.24 6.45 -27.57
N VAL A 18 3.44 7.41 -26.68
CA VAL A 18 3.96 7.15 -25.34
C VAL A 18 2.82 6.38 -24.68
N GLY A 19 2.76 5.08 -24.94
CA GLY A 19 2.05 4.19 -24.05
C GLY A 19 2.72 4.39 -22.70
N SER A 20 2.00 5.01 -21.77
CA SER A 20 2.32 4.94 -20.36
C SER A 20 2.40 3.44 -20.03
N ALA A 21 3.61 2.91 -19.94
CA ALA A 21 3.77 1.57 -19.41
C ALA A 21 3.52 1.71 -17.91
N GLN A 22 2.34 1.27 -17.47
CA GLN A 22 2.00 1.17 -16.04
C GLN A 22 3.20 0.58 -15.30
N SER A 23 3.71 1.31 -14.31
CA SER A 23 4.89 0.86 -13.58
C SER A 23 4.55 -0.37 -12.74
N ASP A 24 5.41 -1.40 -12.80
CA ASP A 24 5.19 -2.64 -12.06
C ASP A 24 5.13 -2.38 -10.54
N LEU A 25 4.18 -3.04 -9.87
CA LEU A 25 4.09 -3.05 -8.42
C LEU A 25 5.31 -3.74 -7.82
N ARG A 26 5.70 -3.27 -6.63
CA ARG A 26 6.93 -3.69 -5.96
C ARG A 26 6.63 -4.27 -4.58
N VAL A 27 7.61 -5.01 -4.05
CA VAL A 27 7.59 -5.47 -2.66
C VAL A 27 7.40 -4.30 -1.67
N ARG A 28 7.97 -3.14 -1.97
CA ARG A 28 7.74 -1.91 -1.20
C ARG A 28 6.27 -1.49 -1.14
N ASP A 29 5.55 -1.56 -2.25
CA ASP A 29 4.13 -1.16 -2.31
C ASP A 29 3.28 -2.04 -1.37
N ILE A 30 3.62 -3.34 -1.25
CA ILE A 30 3.00 -4.23 -0.25
C ILE A 30 3.26 -3.75 1.18
N GLY A 31 4.50 -3.35 1.48
CA GLY A 31 4.87 -2.83 2.79
C GLY A 31 4.13 -1.53 3.15
N VAL A 32 4.02 -0.61 2.18
CA VAL A 32 3.34 0.68 2.32
C VAL A 32 1.84 0.50 2.49
N ILE A 33 1.18 -0.22 1.57
CA ILE A 33 -0.27 -0.45 1.59
C ILE A 33 -0.67 -1.31 2.80
N GLY A 34 0.16 -2.29 3.16
CA GLY A 34 -0.05 -3.09 4.37
C GLY A 34 0.00 -2.25 5.64
N LEU A 35 0.99 -1.34 5.76
CA LEU A 35 1.04 -0.42 6.90
C LEU A 35 -0.10 0.60 6.88
N PHE A 36 -0.49 1.13 5.71
CA PHE A 36 -1.67 1.98 5.56
C PHE A 36 -2.92 1.30 6.12
N SER A 37 -3.15 0.04 5.74
CA SER A 37 -4.25 -0.76 6.28
C SER A 37 -4.17 -0.92 7.80
N HIS A 38 -2.98 -1.16 8.36
CA HIS A 38 -2.78 -1.31 9.80
C HIS A 38 -2.89 -0.01 10.60
N ASP A 39 -2.63 1.15 9.97
CA ASP A 39 -2.73 2.46 10.60
C ASP A 39 -4.17 2.94 10.69
N ILE A 40 -4.98 2.65 9.67
CA ILE A 40 -6.38 3.05 9.64
C ILE A 40 -7.32 1.98 10.22
N PHE A 41 -6.90 0.71 10.27
CA PHE A 41 -7.74 -0.40 10.74
C PHE A 41 -7.01 -1.37 11.68
N THR A 42 -7.66 -1.66 12.81
CA THR A 42 -7.34 -2.80 13.69
C THR A 42 -8.64 -3.49 14.04
N TRP A 43 -8.96 -4.56 13.31
CA TRP A 43 -10.20 -5.29 13.51
C TRP A 43 -10.16 -6.19 14.75
N ASP A 44 -11.11 -6.01 15.66
CA ASP A 44 -11.43 -6.95 16.73
C ASP A 44 -12.45 -7.98 16.22
N HIS A 45 -12.01 -9.21 16.01
CA HIS A 45 -12.87 -10.29 15.52
C HIS A 45 -13.98 -10.71 16.49
N LYS A 46 -13.81 -10.47 17.80
CA LYS A 46 -14.76 -10.86 18.84
C LYS A 46 -15.88 -9.84 18.95
N GLU A 47 -15.51 -8.57 19.04
CA GLU A 47 -16.46 -7.46 19.20
C GLU A 47 -16.97 -6.89 17.85
N LYS A 48 -16.35 -7.30 16.74
CA LYS A 48 -16.66 -6.83 15.37
C LYS A 48 -16.59 -5.31 15.23
N ILE A 49 -15.53 -4.72 15.78
CA ILE A 49 -15.26 -3.27 15.72
C ILE A 49 -13.83 -3.01 15.24
N ASN A 50 -13.62 -1.85 14.63
CA ASN A 50 -12.28 -1.31 14.38
C ASN A 50 -11.79 -0.55 15.62
N LEU A 51 -10.56 -0.84 16.03
CA LEU A 51 -9.91 -0.24 17.20
C LEU A 51 -8.99 0.95 16.83
N GLU A 52 -8.66 1.13 15.55
CA GLU A 52 -7.92 2.31 15.07
C GLU A 52 -8.87 3.48 14.78
N ASN A 53 -8.28 4.66 14.63
CA ASN A 53 -8.99 5.92 14.42
C ASN A 53 -9.40 6.18 12.95
N GLY A 54 -8.96 5.36 11.99
CA GLY A 54 -9.25 5.54 10.57
C GLY A 54 -8.47 6.68 9.90
N VAL A 55 -7.35 7.11 10.48
CA VAL A 55 -6.54 8.27 10.07
C VAL A 55 -5.11 7.83 9.77
N LEU A 56 -4.49 8.41 8.74
CA LEU A 56 -3.10 8.18 8.36
C LEU A 56 -2.13 9.00 9.24
N ASP A 57 -2.09 8.73 10.54
CA ASP A 57 -1.33 9.50 11.53
C ASP A 57 -0.25 8.71 12.29
N LEU A 58 0.04 7.49 11.85
CA LEU A 58 1.02 6.58 12.45
C LEU A 58 0.69 6.20 13.90
N SER A 59 -0.58 6.27 14.30
CA SER A 59 -1.05 5.81 15.61
C SER A 59 -0.74 4.33 15.85
N THR A 60 -0.76 3.49 14.80
CA THR A 60 -0.38 2.07 14.90
C THR A 60 1.09 1.87 15.31
N ILE A 61 1.96 2.86 15.07
CA ILE A 61 3.36 2.86 15.51
C ILE A 61 3.51 3.56 16.86
N PHE A 62 3.06 4.82 16.94
CA PHE A 62 3.42 5.73 18.04
C PHE A 62 2.47 5.68 19.23
N GLU A 63 1.24 5.21 19.06
CA GLU A 63 0.20 5.24 20.11
C GLU A 63 -0.21 3.85 20.57
N TYR A 64 0.11 2.81 19.79
CA TYR A 64 -0.13 1.42 20.19
C TYR A 64 0.50 1.10 21.56
N ASP A 65 -0.29 0.47 22.44
CA ASP A 65 0.10 0.12 23.82
C ASP A 65 0.65 1.34 24.61
N GLY A 66 -0.05 2.47 24.48
CA GLY A 66 0.32 3.74 25.11
C GLY A 66 1.64 4.31 24.61
N GLY A 67 2.06 3.93 23.40
CA GLY A 67 3.34 4.32 22.81
C GLY A 67 4.56 3.61 23.39
N SER A 68 4.40 2.58 24.22
CA SER A 68 5.55 1.87 24.82
C SER A 68 6.36 1.03 23.82
N ARG A 69 5.85 0.84 22.61
CA ARG A 69 6.39 -0.09 21.60
C ARG A 69 6.85 0.56 20.30
N TRP A 70 6.81 1.89 20.17
CA TRP A 70 7.09 2.55 18.89
C TRP A 70 8.48 2.19 18.30
N GLN A 71 9.50 2.04 19.15
CA GLN A 71 10.86 1.63 18.74
C GLN A 71 10.94 0.21 18.17
N LYS A 72 9.90 -0.60 18.36
CA LYS A 72 9.76 -1.96 17.83
C LYS A 72 8.76 -2.03 16.68
N GLY A 73 8.29 -0.88 16.19
CA GLY A 73 7.27 -0.80 15.13
C GLY A 73 5.82 -0.74 15.65
N GLY A 74 5.62 -0.55 16.96
CA GLY A 74 4.29 -0.40 17.57
C GLY A 74 3.49 -1.70 17.60
N ASN A 75 2.38 -1.71 16.88
CA ASN A 75 1.45 -2.85 16.78
C ASN A 75 2.18 -4.11 16.28
N PRO A 76 2.14 -5.24 17.01
CA PRO A 76 2.81 -6.49 16.61
C PRO A 76 2.42 -7.01 15.22
N LYS A 77 1.25 -6.63 14.69
CA LYS A 77 0.84 -6.96 13.31
C LYS A 77 1.83 -6.42 12.26
N ASN A 78 2.45 -5.27 12.53
CA ASN A 78 3.47 -4.68 11.67
C ASN A 78 4.74 -5.56 11.59
N GLU A 79 4.95 -6.46 12.55
CA GLU A 79 6.10 -7.35 12.60
C GLU A 79 5.88 -8.68 11.85
N GLU A 80 4.66 -8.96 11.38
CA GLU A 80 4.27 -10.27 10.84
C GLU A 80 4.60 -10.48 9.36
N ASN A 81 4.79 -9.39 8.62
CA ASN A 81 5.09 -9.40 7.20
C ASN A 81 6.39 -8.61 6.96
N ALA A 82 7.38 -9.23 6.31
CA ALA A 82 8.72 -8.65 6.17
C ALA A 82 8.73 -7.29 5.42
N PRO A 83 8.01 -7.12 4.29
CA PRO A 83 7.81 -5.82 3.66
C PRO A 83 7.21 -4.75 4.60
N VAL A 84 6.11 -5.08 5.30
CA VAL A 84 5.44 -4.14 6.24
C VAL A 84 6.38 -3.77 7.38
N TYR A 85 7.07 -4.75 7.97
CA TYR A 85 8.01 -4.50 9.06
C TYR A 85 9.19 -3.65 8.61
N THR A 86 9.71 -3.91 7.41
CA THR A 86 10.81 -3.13 6.85
C THR A 86 10.42 -1.67 6.70
N PHE A 87 9.28 -1.40 6.07
CA PHE A 87 8.80 -0.03 5.89
C PHE A 87 8.42 0.65 7.21
N THR A 88 7.83 -0.10 8.15
CA THR A 88 7.56 0.38 9.52
C THR A 88 8.84 0.85 10.20
N MET A 89 9.91 0.06 10.13
CA MET A 89 11.18 0.41 10.74
C MET A 89 11.88 1.57 10.00
N GLU A 90 11.71 1.70 8.69
CA GLU A 90 12.17 2.89 7.95
C GLU A 90 11.51 4.17 8.49
N LEU A 91 10.21 4.14 8.81
CA LEU A 91 9.52 5.29 9.41
C LEU A 91 10.03 5.60 10.84
N VAL A 92 10.28 4.57 11.64
CA VAL A 92 10.88 4.72 12.98
C VAL A 92 12.27 5.34 12.88
N GLU A 93 13.09 4.90 11.93
CA GLU A 93 14.43 5.46 11.67
C GLU A 93 14.35 6.90 11.14
N TYR A 94 13.41 7.18 10.24
CA TYR A 94 13.16 8.53 9.75
C TYR A 94 12.75 9.47 10.87
N TYR A 95 11.87 9.03 11.77
CA TYR A 95 11.48 9.79 12.96
C TYR A 95 12.67 10.05 13.88
N LEU A 96 13.50 9.04 14.14
CA LEU A 96 14.71 9.18 14.95
C LEU A 96 15.67 10.21 14.35
N TRP A 97 15.93 10.11 13.04
CA TRP A 97 16.75 11.08 12.32
C TRP A 97 16.20 12.51 12.40
N LYS A 98 14.88 12.70 12.19
CA LYS A 98 14.25 14.02 12.36
C LYS A 98 14.35 14.55 13.79
N SER A 99 14.24 13.67 14.78
CA SER A 99 14.32 14.02 16.21
C SER A 99 15.72 14.48 16.65
N GLU A 100 16.75 14.32 15.82
CA GLU A 100 18.08 14.90 16.07
C GLU A 100 18.10 16.43 15.94
N SER A 101 17.15 17.00 15.19
CA SER A 101 17.11 18.45 14.86
C SER A 101 15.77 19.13 15.10
N LEU A 102 14.70 18.36 15.28
CA LEU A 102 13.34 18.84 15.52
C LEU A 102 12.84 18.35 16.89
N ASP A 103 11.89 19.06 17.48
CA ASP A 103 11.17 18.53 18.63
C ASP A 103 10.32 17.30 18.23
N PRO A 104 9.98 16.40 19.17
CA PRO A 104 9.25 15.17 18.88
C PRO A 104 7.94 15.36 18.12
N VAL A 105 7.21 16.45 18.36
CA VAL A 105 5.93 16.72 17.70
C VAL A 105 6.18 17.02 16.22
N GLN A 106 7.15 17.88 15.91
CA GLN A 106 7.51 18.19 14.52
C GLN A 106 8.14 17.00 13.80
N ALA A 107 9.00 16.21 14.49
CA ALA A 107 9.56 15.00 13.93
C ALA A 107 8.48 13.99 13.52
N ARG A 108 7.42 13.82 14.33
CA ARG A 108 6.28 12.98 13.97
C ARG A 108 5.52 13.54 12.77
N LYS A 109 5.23 14.84 12.72
CA LYS A 109 4.55 15.47 11.56
C LYS A 109 5.31 15.27 10.26
N GLU A 110 6.63 15.44 10.27
CA GLU A 110 7.47 15.18 9.11
C GLU A 110 7.48 13.69 8.72
N THR A 111 7.47 12.79 9.70
CA THR A 111 7.39 11.34 9.45
C THR A 111 6.04 10.94 8.84
N VAL A 112 4.94 11.49 9.36
CA VAL A 112 3.59 11.31 8.79
C VAL A 112 3.53 11.85 7.36
N LYS A 113 4.10 13.04 7.09
CA LYS A 113 4.19 13.61 5.75
C LYS A 113 4.95 12.68 4.78
N TYR A 114 6.08 12.12 5.22
CA TYR A 114 6.85 11.14 4.45
C TYR A 114 6.05 9.86 4.19
N PHE A 115 5.36 9.33 5.20
CA PHE A 115 4.50 8.16 5.04
C PHE A 115 3.39 8.39 4.02
N ILE A 116 2.67 9.52 4.11
CA ILE A 116 1.59 9.86 3.16
C ILE A 116 2.14 9.96 1.73
N ALA A 117 3.32 10.57 1.55
CA ALA A 117 3.95 10.64 0.22
C ALA A 117 4.20 9.25 -0.38
N GLN A 118 4.63 8.28 0.45
CA GLN A 118 4.83 6.90 0.02
C GLN A 118 3.50 6.19 -0.30
N VAL A 119 2.45 6.42 0.51
CA VAL A 119 1.10 5.89 0.24
C VAL A 119 0.56 6.42 -1.09
N ILE A 120 0.71 7.72 -1.35
CA ILE A 120 0.30 8.34 -2.62
C ILE A 120 1.10 7.75 -3.79
N GLU A 121 2.42 7.58 -3.66
CA GLU A 121 3.23 6.99 -4.71
C GLU A 121 2.78 5.54 -5.04
N SER A 122 2.55 4.72 -4.02
CA SER A 122 2.04 3.35 -4.20
C SER A 122 0.62 3.33 -4.80
N TYR A 123 -0.25 4.26 -4.39
CA TYR A 123 -1.58 4.44 -4.98
C TYR A 123 -1.48 4.79 -6.48
N GLN A 124 -0.66 5.77 -6.85
CA GLN A 124 -0.51 6.21 -8.23
C GLN A 124 0.09 5.08 -9.10
N ARG A 125 1.02 4.29 -8.55
CA ARG A 125 1.55 3.10 -9.23
C ARG A 125 0.50 2.01 -9.43
N LEU A 126 -0.34 1.76 -8.42
CA LEU A 126 -1.43 0.80 -8.49
C LEU A 126 -2.50 1.22 -9.50
N THR A 127 -2.90 2.49 -9.48
CA THR A 127 -4.03 2.97 -10.26
C THR A 127 -3.67 3.47 -11.65
N ASP A 128 -2.40 3.80 -11.90
CA ASP A 128 -1.93 4.57 -13.06
C ASP A 128 -2.62 5.95 -13.17
N GLU A 129 -3.08 6.50 -12.04
CA GLU A 129 -3.78 7.79 -11.98
C GLU A 129 -3.10 8.75 -11.00
N VAL A 130 -3.17 10.04 -11.31
CA VAL A 130 -2.72 11.09 -10.38
C VAL A 130 -3.75 11.22 -9.26
N TYR A 131 -3.29 11.08 -8.01
CA TYR A 131 -4.12 11.34 -6.85
C TYR A 131 -4.39 12.84 -6.69
N PHE A 132 -5.67 13.20 -6.55
CA PHE A 132 -6.12 14.53 -6.18
C PHE A 132 -6.89 14.43 -4.86
N PHE A 133 -6.38 15.09 -3.81
CA PHE A 133 -7.02 15.08 -2.51
C PHE A 133 -8.34 15.85 -2.53
N GLU A 134 -9.41 15.18 -2.10
CA GLU A 134 -10.71 15.76 -1.82
C GLU A 134 -11.06 15.53 -0.34
N ALA A 135 -11.28 16.61 0.41
CA ALA A 135 -11.53 16.50 1.84
C ALA A 135 -12.82 15.73 2.14
N ASN A 136 -12.70 14.64 2.92
CA ASN A 136 -13.84 13.84 3.35
C ASN A 136 -13.81 13.61 4.87
N SER A 137 -14.77 14.23 5.59
CA SER A 137 -14.86 14.11 7.05
C SER A 137 -15.49 12.81 7.53
N GLU A 138 -16.06 11.99 6.66
CA GLU A 138 -16.63 10.70 7.05
C GLU A 138 -15.54 9.77 7.59
N SER A 139 -15.86 8.97 8.59
CA SER A 139 -14.95 7.94 9.09
C SER A 139 -14.72 6.84 8.04
N ALA A 140 -13.52 6.25 8.06
CA ALA A 140 -13.26 5.01 7.37
C ALA A 140 -14.23 3.93 7.84
N ASN A 141 -14.71 3.08 6.93
CA ASN A 141 -15.72 2.07 7.22
C ASN A 141 -15.32 0.67 6.74
N ASN A 142 -16.15 -0.32 7.08
CA ASN A 142 -15.86 -1.71 6.77
C ASN A 142 -15.98 -2.05 5.26
N VAL A 143 -16.69 -1.24 4.46
CA VAL A 143 -16.75 -1.43 3.00
C VAL A 143 -15.39 -1.11 2.39
N GLU A 144 -14.78 0.00 2.81
CA GLU A 144 -13.42 0.38 2.39
C GLU A 144 -12.36 -0.62 2.88
N GLN A 145 -12.53 -1.12 4.11
CA GLN A 145 -11.69 -2.21 4.64
C GLN A 145 -11.84 -3.51 3.82
N ALA A 146 -13.06 -3.83 3.38
CA ALA A 146 -13.32 -4.98 2.52
C ALA A 146 -12.62 -4.83 1.16
N SER A 147 -12.63 -3.63 0.58
CA SER A 147 -11.91 -3.31 -0.66
C SER A 147 -10.39 -3.52 -0.53
N LEU A 148 -9.77 -3.05 0.57
CA LEU A 148 -8.36 -3.32 0.83
C LEU A 148 -8.06 -4.82 0.96
N ARG A 149 -8.92 -5.55 1.68
CA ARG A 149 -8.76 -7.00 1.89
C ARG A 149 -8.88 -7.79 0.59
N ALA A 150 -9.72 -7.39 -0.35
CA ALA A 150 -9.83 -8.05 -1.64
C ALA A 150 -8.50 -8.03 -2.41
N MET A 151 -7.71 -6.97 -2.26
CA MET A 151 -6.41 -6.82 -2.90
C MET A 151 -5.31 -7.72 -2.31
N HIS A 152 -5.59 -8.53 -1.28
CA HIS A 152 -4.59 -9.47 -0.75
C HIS A 152 -4.16 -10.57 -1.73
N ASP A 153 -4.83 -10.72 -2.89
CA ASP A 153 -4.39 -11.65 -3.94
C ASP A 153 -2.95 -11.34 -4.41
N ILE A 154 -2.54 -10.07 -4.37
CA ILE A 154 -1.25 -9.61 -4.87
C ILE A 154 -0.11 -9.82 -3.86
N LEU A 155 -0.42 -10.28 -2.65
CA LEU A 155 0.58 -10.52 -1.64
C LEU A 155 1.49 -11.67 -2.09
N PRO A 156 2.81 -11.44 -2.28
CA PRO A 156 3.70 -12.50 -2.73
C PRO A 156 3.89 -13.53 -1.62
N GLY A 157 3.75 -14.81 -1.97
CA GLY A 157 4.10 -15.93 -1.12
C GLY A 157 5.61 -16.03 -0.89
N TRP A 158 6.38 -15.71 -1.93
CA TRP A 158 7.84 -15.79 -1.97
C TRP A 158 8.46 -14.55 -2.60
N ILE A 159 9.63 -14.16 -2.11
CA ILE A 159 10.51 -13.14 -2.70
C ILE A 159 11.94 -13.66 -2.73
N LYS A 160 12.83 -13.01 -3.49
CA LYS A 160 14.26 -13.29 -3.42
C LYS A 160 14.92 -12.43 -2.35
N LEU A 161 15.83 -12.99 -1.57
CA LEU A 161 16.73 -12.22 -0.70
C LEU A 161 18.12 -12.20 -1.29
N PHE A 162 18.87 -11.14 -1.00
CA PHE A 162 20.28 -11.02 -1.31
C PHE A 162 21.07 -10.95 -0.01
N ARG A 163 21.83 -12.01 0.29
CA ARG A 163 22.61 -12.15 1.53
C ARG A 163 23.99 -12.69 1.19
N ASP A 164 25.03 -12.01 1.68
CA ASP A 164 26.43 -12.44 1.55
C ASP A 164 26.88 -12.77 0.11
N GLY A 165 26.30 -12.09 -0.89
CA GLY A 165 26.61 -12.30 -2.31
C GLY A 165 25.76 -13.36 -3.00
N GLU A 166 24.85 -14.03 -2.29
CA GLU A 166 23.97 -15.08 -2.81
C GLU A 166 22.50 -14.64 -2.83
N VAL A 167 21.72 -15.25 -3.75
CA VAL A 167 20.28 -15.03 -3.89
C VAL A 167 19.54 -16.27 -3.36
N GLU A 168 18.71 -16.09 -2.33
CA GLU A 168 17.92 -17.16 -1.72
C GLU A 168 16.41 -16.91 -1.80
N ASP A 169 15.62 -17.98 -1.86
CA ASP A 169 14.16 -17.91 -1.80
C ASP A 169 13.68 -17.70 -0.36
N TYR A 170 12.81 -16.72 -0.15
CA TYR A 170 12.24 -16.42 1.15
C TYR A 170 10.72 -16.38 1.13
N LYS A 171 10.13 -17.17 2.03
CA LYS A 171 8.68 -17.25 2.24
C LYS A 171 8.20 -16.11 3.13
N VAL A 172 7.41 -15.21 2.56
CA VAL A 172 6.93 -13.99 3.24
C VAL A 172 5.93 -14.31 4.36
N THR A 173 5.20 -15.41 4.25
CA THR A 173 4.15 -15.85 5.20
C THR A 173 4.65 -16.70 6.37
N GLY A 174 5.96 -16.89 6.49
CA GLY A 174 6.52 -17.74 7.54
C GLY A 174 6.44 -17.09 8.93
N PHE A 175 5.90 -17.80 9.92
CA PHE A 175 5.89 -17.38 11.33
C PHE A 175 7.30 -17.04 11.87
N TRP A 176 8.32 -17.76 11.39
CA TRP A 176 9.74 -17.54 11.72
C TRP A 176 10.36 -16.31 11.02
N GLY A 177 9.64 -15.74 10.05
CA GLY A 177 10.02 -14.53 9.32
C GLY A 177 9.60 -13.22 9.99
N ARG A 178 8.99 -13.31 11.18
CA ARG A 178 8.65 -12.13 11.99
C ARG A 178 9.89 -11.27 12.22
N LYS A 179 9.73 -9.94 12.11
CA LYS A 179 10.80 -8.95 12.26
C LYS A 179 11.95 -9.07 11.25
N LYS A 180 11.78 -9.82 10.15
CA LYS A 180 12.78 -9.84 9.08
C LYS A 180 12.79 -8.47 8.38
N ARG A 181 13.96 -7.85 8.32
CA ARG A 181 14.20 -6.65 7.51
C ARG A 181 14.70 -7.03 6.13
N LEU A 182 14.16 -6.31 5.15
CA LEU A 182 14.56 -6.36 3.76
C LEU A 182 15.50 -5.18 3.46
N ASN A 183 16.46 -5.37 2.56
CA ASN A 183 17.31 -4.30 2.05
C ASN A 183 16.63 -3.57 0.87
N GLN A 184 17.25 -2.49 0.37
CA GLN A 184 16.69 -1.70 -0.73
C GLN A 184 16.46 -2.52 -2.00
N TRP A 185 17.41 -3.36 -2.40
CA TRP A 185 17.24 -4.22 -3.58
C TRP A 185 16.03 -5.16 -3.40
N GLU A 186 15.89 -5.76 -2.21
CA GLU A 186 14.79 -6.67 -1.89
C GLU A 186 13.43 -5.96 -1.91
N MET A 187 13.36 -4.72 -1.43
CA MET A 187 12.13 -3.91 -1.43
C MET A 187 11.74 -3.41 -2.84
N GLN A 188 12.70 -3.32 -3.77
CA GLN A 188 12.44 -2.84 -5.14
C GLN A 188 12.13 -3.96 -6.14
N GLN A 189 12.11 -5.22 -5.71
CA GLN A 189 11.68 -6.34 -6.55
C GLN A 189 10.25 -6.13 -7.05
N SER A 190 10.02 -6.32 -8.35
CA SER A 190 8.67 -6.40 -8.91
C SER A 190 7.94 -7.63 -8.36
N ILE A 191 6.63 -7.49 -8.15
CA ILE A 191 5.75 -8.59 -7.76
C ILE A 191 4.85 -8.98 -8.94
N SER A 192 4.25 -10.17 -8.85
CA SER A 192 3.25 -10.60 -9.83
C SER A 192 2.05 -9.66 -9.83
N ALA A 193 1.45 -9.46 -11.00
CA ALA A 193 0.18 -8.77 -11.10
C ALA A 193 -0.94 -9.61 -10.46
N PHE A 194 -2.06 -8.95 -10.17
CA PHE A 194 -3.28 -9.61 -9.71
C PHE A 194 -3.69 -10.74 -10.65
N ASN A 195 -3.99 -11.92 -10.09
CA ASN A 195 -4.31 -13.12 -10.88
C ASN A 195 -5.65 -13.75 -10.50
N GLY A 196 -6.39 -13.14 -9.57
CA GLY A 196 -7.70 -13.60 -9.11
C GLY A 196 -7.62 -14.74 -8.08
N ASP A 197 -6.44 -15.03 -7.55
CA ASP A 197 -6.29 -15.99 -6.47
C ASP A 197 -5.15 -15.65 -5.51
N TYR A 198 -5.28 -16.15 -4.30
CA TYR A 198 -4.26 -15.93 -3.26
C TYR A 198 -3.15 -16.95 -3.48
N ASP A 199 -1.91 -16.53 -3.23
CA ASP A 199 -0.79 -17.47 -3.17
C ASP A 199 -1.08 -18.61 -2.16
N GLU A 200 -0.61 -19.82 -2.47
CA GLU A 200 -0.87 -21.01 -1.65
C GLU A 200 -0.36 -20.83 -0.21
N GLU A 201 0.69 -20.05 -0.04
CA GLU A 201 1.21 -19.54 1.21
C GLU A 201 0.13 -18.91 2.12
N TYR A 202 -0.71 -18.04 1.57
CA TYR A 202 -1.74 -17.32 2.31
C TYR A 202 -3.02 -18.16 2.52
N LYS A 203 -3.26 -19.16 1.67
CA LYS A 203 -4.31 -20.16 1.89
C LYS A 203 -3.97 -21.16 2.99
N ASN A 204 -2.69 -21.27 3.36
CA ASN A 204 -2.14 -22.31 4.20
C ASN A 204 -1.19 -21.78 5.31
N ILE A 205 -1.50 -20.63 5.91
CA ILE A 205 -0.68 -20.00 6.96
C ILE A 205 -0.68 -20.89 8.20
N ASN A 206 0.51 -21.31 8.65
CA ASN A 206 0.67 -22.13 9.85
C ASN A 206 1.06 -21.25 11.05
N ILE A 207 0.18 -21.18 12.05
CA ILE A 207 0.43 -20.51 13.33
C ILE A 207 0.47 -21.58 14.41
N ILE A 208 1.66 -22.08 14.75
CA ILE A 208 2.00 -23.09 15.78
C ILE A 208 1.01 -24.28 15.92
N ILE A 209 -0.21 -24.07 16.41
CA ILE A 209 -1.27 -25.09 16.59
C ILE A 209 -2.47 -24.96 15.65
N LYS A 210 -2.51 -23.96 14.75
CA LYS A 210 -3.65 -23.67 13.87
C LYS A 210 -3.19 -23.33 12.46
N LYS A 211 -3.91 -23.89 11.48
CA LYS A 211 -3.80 -23.49 10.08
C LYS A 211 -4.89 -22.47 9.76
N ILE A 212 -4.51 -21.36 9.16
CA ILE A 212 -5.39 -20.28 8.75
C ILE A 212 -5.39 -20.18 7.22
N ASN A 213 -6.56 -19.89 6.67
CA ASN A 213 -6.73 -19.59 5.25
C ASN A 213 -7.19 -18.12 5.15
N LEU A 214 -6.28 -17.26 4.69
CA LEU A 214 -6.52 -15.83 4.60
C LEU A 214 -7.66 -15.54 3.61
N LYS A 215 -7.67 -16.19 2.44
CA LYS A 215 -8.75 -16.08 1.44
C LYS A 215 -10.13 -16.30 2.07
N LYS A 216 -10.31 -17.32 2.92
CA LYS A 216 -11.58 -17.60 3.62
C LYS A 216 -11.93 -16.54 4.66
N ILE A 217 -10.94 -16.01 5.38
CA ILE A 217 -11.13 -14.95 6.36
C ILE A 217 -11.55 -13.65 5.66
N ASP A 218 -10.87 -13.29 4.58
CA ASP A 218 -11.19 -12.12 3.77
C ASP A 218 -12.57 -12.26 3.12
N ARG A 219 -12.91 -13.44 2.60
CA ARG A 219 -14.26 -13.71 2.07
C ARG A 219 -15.35 -13.44 3.09
N ALA A 220 -15.20 -14.01 4.29
CA ALA A 220 -16.20 -13.85 5.35
C ALA A 220 -16.36 -12.38 5.73
N PHE A 221 -15.25 -11.64 5.84
CA PHE A 221 -15.32 -10.20 6.13
C PHE A 221 -15.99 -9.41 5.00
N ILE A 222 -15.56 -9.62 3.74
CA ILE A 222 -16.08 -8.91 2.57
C ILE A 222 -17.59 -9.13 2.45
N GLU A 223 -18.05 -10.37 2.54
CA GLU A 223 -19.47 -10.70 2.35
C GLU A 223 -20.35 -10.32 3.56
N ASP A 224 -19.77 -10.22 4.76
CA ASP A 224 -20.49 -9.78 5.96
C ASP A 224 -20.67 -8.24 6.02
N PHE A 225 -19.72 -7.48 5.48
CA PHE A 225 -19.62 -6.03 5.70
C PHE A 225 -19.65 -5.16 4.45
N SER A 226 -19.79 -5.75 3.27
CA SER A 226 -19.88 -5.03 2.01
C SER A 226 -20.93 -5.65 1.09
N PRO A 227 -21.39 -4.94 0.05
CA PRO A 227 -22.31 -5.50 -0.94
C PRO A 227 -21.61 -6.47 -1.92
N TYR A 228 -20.29 -6.64 -1.82
CA TYR A 228 -19.50 -7.40 -2.79
C TYR A 228 -19.41 -8.89 -2.47
N LYS A 229 -19.17 -9.69 -3.51
CA LYS A 229 -18.70 -11.07 -3.40
C LYS A 229 -17.21 -11.11 -3.68
N GLN A 230 -16.46 -11.82 -2.83
CA GLN A 230 -15.00 -11.93 -3.01
C GLN A 230 -14.65 -12.53 -4.37
N GLU A 231 -15.43 -13.50 -4.85
CA GLU A 231 -15.19 -14.14 -6.15
C GLU A 231 -15.27 -13.14 -7.31
N ASP A 232 -16.29 -12.28 -7.32
CA ASP A 232 -16.45 -11.23 -8.34
C ASP A 232 -15.29 -10.22 -8.28
N MET A 233 -14.93 -9.78 -7.07
CA MET A 233 -13.79 -8.87 -6.88
C MET A 233 -12.48 -9.48 -7.38
N LEU A 234 -12.25 -10.77 -7.14
CA LEU A 234 -11.04 -11.46 -7.61
C LEU A 234 -11.00 -11.62 -9.14
N GLU A 235 -12.14 -11.89 -9.77
CA GLU A 235 -12.19 -11.95 -11.24
C GLU A 235 -11.93 -10.56 -11.84
N GLU A 236 -12.50 -9.50 -11.28
CA GLU A 236 -12.18 -8.13 -11.71
C GLU A 236 -10.69 -7.79 -11.51
N LEU A 237 -10.10 -8.14 -10.36
CA LEU A 237 -8.66 -7.95 -10.10
C LEU A 237 -7.79 -8.71 -11.11
N LYS A 238 -8.15 -9.94 -11.45
CA LYS A 238 -7.48 -10.70 -12.52
C LYS A 238 -7.56 -9.99 -13.86
N LEU A 239 -8.73 -9.49 -14.25
CA LEU A 239 -8.87 -8.72 -15.49
C LEU A 239 -7.99 -7.46 -15.48
N PHE A 240 -7.89 -6.80 -14.33
CA PHE A 240 -6.98 -5.67 -14.13
C PHE A 240 -5.50 -6.10 -14.25
N GLY A 241 -5.08 -7.18 -13.60
CA GLY A 241 -3.72 -7.70 -13.70
C GLY A 241 -3.34 -8.20 -15.10
N GLU A 242 -4.31 -8.69 -15.87
CA GLU A 242 -4.18 -9.01 -17.30
C GLU A 242 -4.23 -7.76 -18.21
N ARG A 243 -4.36 -6.55 -17.63
CA ARG A 243 -4.45 -5.26 -18.32
C ARG A 243 -5.64 -5.16 -19.28
N LYS A 244 -6.74 -5.85 -18.99
CA LYS A 244 -7.98 -5.81 -19.78
C LYS A 244 -8.91 -4.68 -19.36
N ILE A 245 -8.79 -4.23 -18.11
CA ILE A 245 -9.51 -3.11 -17.52
C ILE A 245 -8.53 -2.25 -16.72
N ARG A 246 -8.91 -1.01 -16.40
CA ARG A 246 -8.15 -0.14 -15.49
C ARG A 246 -8.59 -0.38 -14.06
N PHE A 247 -7.78 0.06 -13.09
CA PHE A 247 -8.16 -0.02 -11.67
C PHE A 247 -9.46 0.74 -11.38
N THR A 248 -9.69 1.87 -12.04
CA THR A 248 -10.91 2.66 -11.90
C THR A 248 -12.15 2.03 -12.51
N ASP A 249 -11.99 0.96 -13.29
CA ASP A 249 -13.12 0.19 -13.84
C ASP A 249 -13.56 -0.93 -12.86
N LEU A 250 -12.82 -1.19 -11.78
CA LEU A 250 -13.21 -2.12 -10.72
C LEU A 250 -14.43 -1.59 -9.96
N SER A 251 -15.43 -2.45 -9.73
CA SER A 251 -16.68 -2.10 -9.04
C SER A 251 -16.49 -1.59 -7.61
N PHE A 252 -15.35 -1.91 -7.01
CA PHE A 252 -14.94 -1.50 -5.66
C PHE A 252 -13.71 -0.60 -5.63
N GLY A 253 -13.09 -0.30 -6.79
CA GLY A 253 -11.82 0.44 -6.87
C GLY A 253 -11.92 1.85 -6.29
N HIS A 254 -13.05 2.52 -6.48
CA HIS A 254 -13.33 3.86 -5.95
C HIS A 254 -13.22 3.95 -4.41
N HIS A 255 -13.49 2.85 -3.69
CA HIS A 255 -13.37 2.83 -2.24
C HIS A 255 -11.93 3.05 -1.75
N LEU A 256 -10.91 2.74 -2.56
CA LEU A 256 -9.53 3.04 -2.19
C LEU A 256 -9.27 4.56 -2.19
N THR A 257 -9.79 5.27 -3.20
CA THR A 257 -9.70 6.73 -3.28
C THR A 257 -10.49 7.38 -2.15
N ASP A 258 -11.71 6.90 -1.88
CA ASP A 258 -12.54 7.38 -0.76
C ASP A 258 -11.83 7.20 0.58
N LEU A 259 -11.23 6.03 0.81
CA LEU A 259 -10.49 5.74 2.02
C LEU A 259 -9.27 6.65 2.20
N LEU A 260 -8.53 6.92 1.11
CA LEU A 260 -7.40 7.84 1.14
C LEU A 260 -7.86 9.28 1.46
N ASN A 261 -8.94 9.75 0.84
CA ASN A 261 -9.55 11.05 1.11
C ASN A 261 -10.03 11.18 2.57
N LYS A 262 -10.65 10.13 3.11
CA LYS A 262 -11.13 10.08 4.50
C LYS A 262 -9.99 10.07 5.51
N SER A 263 -8.93 9.30 5.24
CA SER A 263 -7.80 9.14 6.15
C SER A 263 -6.85 10.35 6.19
N LEU A 264 -6.94 11.25 5.20
CA LEU A 264 -6.12 12.46 5.08
C LEU A 264 -6.83 13.76 5.49
N ASP A 265 -8.07 13.70 6.01
CA ASP A 265 -8.75 14.90 6.49
C ASP A 265 -8.07 15.48 7.74
N SER A 266 -7.40 16.62 7.54
CA SER A 266 -6.60 17.30 8.58
C SER A 266 -7.39 17.75 9.81
N ARG A 267 -8.72 17.73 9.76
CA ARG A 267 -9.58 18.00 10.92
C ARG A 267 -9.61 16.85 11.93
N LYS A 268 -9.18 15.64 11.54
CA LYS A 268 -9.27 14.43 12.36
C LYS A 268 -8.06 14.19 13.26
N SER A 269 -6.90 14.76 12.91
CA SER A 269 -5.66 14.52 13.64
C SER A 269 -4.69 15.69 13.48
N GLU A 270 -4.06 16.11 14.58
CA GLU A 270 -3.07 17.20 14.58
C GLU A 270 -1.75 16.84 13.89
N TRP A 271 -1.53 15.54 13.65
CA TRP A 271 -0.37 14.96 13.00
C TRP A 271 -0.41 15.11 11.48
N LEU A 272 -1.62 15.29 10.92
CA LEU A 272 -1.82 15.45 9.49
C LEU A 272 -1.40 16.85 9.00
N PRO A 273 -0.90 16.97 7.76
CA PRO A 273 -0.64 18.27 7.15
C PRO A 273 -1.94 19.04 6.94
N ARG A 274 -1.94 20.35 7.23
CA ARG A 274 -3.12 21.21 7.03
C ARG A 274 -3.55 21.31 5.58
N ASN A 275 -2.61 21.17 4.64
CA ASN A 275 -2.88 21.13 3.21
C ASN A 275 -2.24 19.86 2.61
N PRO A 276 -2.99 18.75 2.48
CA PRO A 276 -2.49 17.51 1.89
C PRO A 276 -2.02 17.65 0.44
N GLN A 277 -2.49 18.68 -0.29
CA GLN A 277 -2.06 18.95 -1.67
C GLN A 277 -0.61 19.48 -1.75
N GLN A 278 0.01 19.86 -0.61
CA GLN A 278 1.42 20.29 -0.57
C GLN A 278 2.40 19.13 -0.38
N ILE A 279 1.91 17.89 -0.27
CA ILE A 279 2.76 16.70 -0.08
C ILE A 279 3.61 16.43 -1.34
N ASP A 280 3.18 16.90 -2.52
CA ASP A 280 3.92 16.86 -3.79
C ASP A 280 5.33 17.47 -3.72
N SER A 281 5.57 18.39 -2.78
CA SER A 281 6.88 19.04 -2.60
C SER A 281 7.96 18.16 -1.95
N VAL A 282 7.61 17.02 -1.35
CA VAL A 282 8.57 16.16 -0.62
C VAL A 282 9.32 15.21 -1.54
N LEU A 283 8.71 14.79 -2.66
CA LEU A 283 9.31 13.83 -3.59
C LEU A 283 10.46 14.43 -4.42
N ILE A 284 10.54 15.76 -4.53
CA ILE A 284 11.60 16.46 -5.29
C ILE A 284 12.88 16.65 -4.47
N GLY A 285 12.82 16.53 -3.14
CA GLY A 285 13.96 16.79 -2.24
C GLY A 285 14.76 15.56 -1.80
N LEU A 286 14.41 14.36 -2.27
CA LEU A 286 15.05 13.08 -1.90
C LEU A 286 15.67 12.33 -3.10
N GLN A 287 15.71 12.95 -4.29
CA GLN A 287 16.52 12.52 -5.44
C GLN A 287 17.86 13.25 -5.45
#